data_AF-A0A4V5UAG6-F1
#
_entry.id   AF-A0A4V5UAG6-F1
#
_cell.length_a   1.000
_cell.length_b   1.000
_cell.length_c   1.000
_cell.angle_alpha   90.00
_cell.angle_beta   90.00
_cell.angle_gamma   90.00
#
_symmetry.space_group_name_H-M   'P 1'
#
loop_
_entity.id
_entity.type
_entity.pdbx_description
1 polymer ?
#
loop_
_entity_poly.entity_id
_entity_poly.type
_entity_poly.pdbx_seq_one_letter_code
_entity_poly.pdbx_strand_id
1 'polypeptide(L)'
;MRRKQMDKTVLRQIAIILLGTLILAFAYYHINVQNQLSEGGFVGLALLGKYAFGWSPAWTALLLDIPVILLAWWLKGRRFMLFTLIGALSFSLFYSLFEQLSLFVVDLHGNLLAAAVLSGLLTGLGAGIVLRYGGATGGDDVLSKLISDWSGWKIGNVFFASDAIVLLICLFYLPLKETMYTVLAVWIAGKVITWTMTTSWQIRYVLPIKRTSTLAVSVSKAAVKPIASTPQSLQINNKSIKV
;
A
#
# COMPACT_ATOMS: atom_id res chain seq x y z
N MET A 1 -29.78 5.64 -19.61
CA MET A 1 -28.62 6.56 -19.54
C MET A 1 -27.60 6.21 -18.44
N ARG A 2 -28.00 5.75 -17.24
CA ARG A 2 -27.07 5.35 -16.14
C ARG A 2 -26.05 4.23 -16.47
N ARG A 3 -26.42 3.18 -17.24
CA ARG A 3 -25.47 2.10 -17.63
C ARG A 3 -24.29 2.64 -18.47
N LYS A 4 -24.57 3.50 -19.45
CA LYS A 4 -23.55 4.08 -20.35
C LYS A 4 -22.55 5.01 -19.62
N GLN A 5 -22.92 5.59 -18.48
CA GLN A 5 -22.04 6.38 -17.62
C GLN A 5 -21.18 5.51 -16.68
N MET A 6 -21.71 4.36 -16.24
CA MET A 6 -20.95 3.38 -15.45
C MET A 6 -19.80 2.79 -16.27
N ASP A 7 -20.03 2.42 -17.53
CA ASP A 7 -19.01 1.79 -18.39
C ASP A 7 -17.82 2.73 -18.66
N LYS A 8 -18.09 4.01 -18.91
CA LYS A 8 -17.04 5.04 -19.09
C LYS A 8 -16.17 5.20 -17.84
N THR A 9 -16.77 5.06 -16.65
CA THR A 9 -16.04 5.18 -15.39
C THR A 9 -15.12 3.99 -15.19
N VAL A 10 -15.61 2.77 -15.44
CA VAL A 10 -14.81 1.54 -15.32
C VAL A 10 -13.66 1.51 -16.32
N LEU A 11 -13.92 1.88 -17.59
CA LEU A 11 -12.87 1.94 -18.61
C LEU A 11 -11.76 2.91 -18.23
N ARG A 12 -12.11 4.07 -17.66
CA ARG A 12 -11.13 5.02 -17.14
C ARG A 12 -10.32 4.45 -15.97
N GLN A 13 -10.93 3.69 -15.07
CA GLN A 13 -10.21 3.03 -13.98
C GLN A 13 -9.20 2.03 -14.53
N ILE A 14 -9.60 1.22 -15.50
CA ILE A 14 -8.72 0.24 -16.16
C ILE A 14 -7.56 0.96 -16.84
N ALA A 15 -7.81 2.01 -17.63
CA ALA A 15 -6.75 2.76 -18.31
C ALA A 15 -5.72 3.35 -17.32
N ILE A 16 -6.17 3.81 -16.16
CA ILE A 16 -5.27 4.36 -15.13
C ILE A 16 -4.51 3.26 -14.40
N ILE A 17 -5.12 2.10 -14.17
CA ILE A 17 -4.42 0.90 -13.66
C ILE A 17 -3.33 0.50 -14.65
N LEU A 18 -3.64 0.43 -15.95
CA LEU A 18 -2.65 0.11 -16.99
C LEU A 18 -1.46 1.08 -16.96
N LEU A 19 -1.74 2.39 -16.86
CA LEU A 19 -0.70 3.40 -16.74
C LEU A 19 0.15 3.22 -15.48
N GLY A 20 -0.49 2.94 -14.33
CA GLY A 20 0.23 2.65 -13.09
C GLY A 20 1.12 1.42 -13.21
N THR A 21 0.62 0.34 -13.83
CA THR A 21 1.41 -0.89 -14.06
C THR A 21 2.54 -0.71 -15.06
N LEU A 22 2.38 0.18 -16.05
CA LEU A 22 3.45 0.52 -16.99
C LEU A 22 4.60 1.25 -16.29
N ILE A 23 4.28 2.25 -15.46
CA ILE A 23 5.27 2.98 -14.65
C ILE A 23 5.98 2.02 -13.70
N LEU A 24 5.23 1.14 -13.04
CA LEU A 24 5.77 0.15 -12.11
C LEU A 24 6.72 -0.82 -12.82
N ALA A 25 6.30 -1.38 -13.96
CA ALA A 25 7.13 -2.29 -14.75
C ALA A 25 8.43 -1.61 -15.26
N PHE A 26 8.36 -0.34 -15.66
CA PHE A 26 9.54 0.44 -16.05
C PHE A 26 10.51 0.62 -14.87
N ALA A 27 9.99 0.95 -13.67
CA ALA A 27 10.80 1.08 -12.48
C ALA A 27 11.51 -0.24 -12.12
N TYR A 28 10.77 -1.35 -12.15
CA TYR A 28 11.29 -2.67 -11.82
C TYR A 28 12.39 -3.10 -12.80
N TYR A 29 12.14 -3.03 -14.10
CA TYR A 29 13.11 -3.51 -15.07
C TYR A 29 14.30 -2.55 -15.24
N HIS A 30 14.05 -1.29 -15.61
CA HIS A 30 15.11 -0.34 -15.98
C HIS A 30 15.88 0.21 -14.79
N ILE A 31 15.25 0.30 -13.61
CA ILE A 31 15.93 0.82 -12.42
C ILE A 31 16.37 -0.32 -11.52
N ASN A 32 15.48 -1.22 -11.08
CA ASN A 32 15.85 -2.23 -10.10
C ASN A 32 16.78 -3.30 -10.68
N VAL A 33 16.29 -4.01 -11.71
CA VAL A 33 16.99 -5.17 -12.30
C VAL A 33 18.32 -4.75 -12.94
N GLN A 34 18.32 -3.70 -13.77
CA GLN A 34 19.53 -3.24 -14.45
C GLN A 34 20.62 -2.71 -13.50
N ASN A 35 20.26 -2.20 -12.31
CA ASN A 35 21.21 -1.64 -11.35
C ASN A 35 21.49 -2.54 -10.14
N GLN A 36 21.04 -3.80 -10.20
CA GLN A 36 21.18 -4.78 -9.10
C GLN A 36 20.61 -4.27 -7.78
N LEU A 37 19.60 -3.42 -7.86
CA LEU A 37 18.82 -3.00 -6.70
C LEU A 37 17.90 -4.16 -6.36
N SER A 38 18.13 -4.73 -5.19
CA SER A 38 17.28 -5.79 -4.67
C SER A 38 15.86 -5.27 -4.44
N GLU A 39 14.88 -6.17 -4.42
CA GLU A 39 13.48 -5.84 -4.14
C GLU A 39 13.06 -6.39 -2.77
N GLY A 40 12.15 -5.65 -2.11
CA GLY A 40 11.52 -6.08 -0.87
C GLY A 40 10.34 -7.02 -1.09
N GLY A 41 9.57 -7.24 -0.03
CA GLY A 41 8.27 -7.90 -0.11
C GLY A 41 8.32 -9.35 -0.59
N PHE A 42 7.31 -9.75 -1.36
CA PHE A 42 7.19 -11.15 -1.82
C PHE A 42 8.25 -11.50 -2.87
N VAL A 43 8.71 -10.52 -3.65
CA VAL A 43 9.82 -10.72 -4.59
C VAL A 43 11.14 -10.94 -3.84
N GLY A 44 11.40 -10.16 -2.79
CA GLY A 44 12.55 -10.37 -1.90
C GLY A 44 12.53 -11.73 -1.21
N LEU A 45 11.35 -12.18 -0.75
CA LEU A 45 11.18 -13.53 -0.18
C LEU A 45 11.43 -14.64 -1.22
N ALA A 46 10.99 -14.43 -2.46
CA ALA A 46 11.22 -15.36 -3.56
C ALA A 46 12.71 -15.49 -3.91
N LEU A 47 13.44 -14.37 -3.91
CA LEU A 47 14.90 -14.34 -4.05
C LEU A 47 15.59 -15.05 -2.88
N LEU A 48 15.14 -14.83 -1.66
CA LEU A 48 15.67 -15.54 -0.49
C LEU A 48 15.46 -17.06 -0.60
N GLY A 49 14.29 -17.50 -1.06
CA GLY A 49 14.02 -18.92 -1.31
C GLY A 49 14.98 -19.53 -2.34
N LYS A 50 15.38 -18.77 -3.36
CA LYS A 50 16.41 -19.16 -4.32
C LYS A 50 17.79 -19.30 -3.66
N TYR A 51 18.21 -18.32 -2.87
CA TYR A 51 19.53 -18.34 -2.24
C TYR A 51 19.66 -19.35 -1.10
N ALA A 52 18.58 -19.57 -0.33
CA ALA A 52 18.59 -20.48 0.82
C ALA A 52 18.29 -21.94 0.44
N PHE A 53 17.38 -22.19 -0.50
CA PHE A 53 16.86 -23.54 -0.81
C PHE A 53 17.02 -23.95 -2.28
N GLY A 54 17.55 -23.07 -3.15
CA GLY A 54 17.68 -23.34 -4.58
C GLY A 54 16.35 -23.36 -5.34
N TRP A 55 15.27 -22.86 -4.74
CA TRP A 55 13.95 -22.84 -5.36
C TRP A 55 13.85 -21.74 -6.42
N SER A 56 13.03 -21.96 -7.45
CA SER A 56 12.75 -20.91 -8.42
C SER A 56 12.00 -19.74 -7.76
N PRO A 57 12.42 -18.48 -7.97
CA PRO A 57 11.67 -17.31 -7.52
C PRO A 57 10.23 -17.28 -8.03
N ALA A 58 9.98 -17.81 -9.24
CA ALA A 58 8.63 -17.87 -9.81
C ALA A 58 7.69 -18.76 -8.97
N TRP A 59 8.18 -19.92 -8.52
CA TRP A 59 7.38 -20.86 -7.72
C TRP A 59 7.14 -20.32 -6.31
N THR A 60 8.14 -19.70 -5.70
CA THR A 60 8.04 -19.11 -4.35
C THR A 60 7.13 -17.89 -4.33
N ALA A 61 7.24 -17.00 -5.32
CA ALA A 61 6.33 -15.86 -5.46
C ALA A 61 4.87 -16.32 -5.64
N LEU A 62 4.61 -17.29 -6.53
CA LEU A 62 3.27 -17.85 -6.71
C LEU A 62 2.71 -18.46 -5.41
N LEU A 63 3.52 -19.20 -4.67
CA LEU A 63 3.09 -19.82 -3.42
C LEU A 63 2.72 -18.79 -2.35
N LEU A 64 3.41 -17.64 -2.32
CA LEU A 64 3.11 -16.54 -1.41
C LEU A 64 1.89 -15.73 -1.87
N ASP A 65 1.76 -15.46 -3.17
CA ASP A 65 0.68 -14.65 -3.74
C ASP A 65 -0.70 -15.33 -3.65
N ILE A 66 -0.80 -16.61 -3.98
CA ILE A 66 -2.07 -17.37 -4.02
C ILE A 66 -2.89 -17.24 -2.72
N PRO A 67 -2.36 -17.52 -1.51
CA PRO A 67 -3.16 -17.47 -0.29
C PRO A 67 -3.66 -16.04 0.02
N VAL A 68 -2.86 -15.03 -0.27
CA VAL A 68 -3.24 -13.62 -0.03
C VAL A 68 -4.32 -13.18 -1.01
N ILE A 69 -4.18 -13.55 -2.29
CA ILE A 69 -5.16 -13.26 -3.34
C ILE A 69 -6.49 -13.96 -3.03
N LEU A 70 -6.45 -15.21 -2.54
CA LEU A 70 -7.64 -15.92 -2.08
C LEU A 70 -8.29 -15.20 -0.90
N LEU A 71 -7.52 -14.79 0.11
CA LEU A 71 -8.05 -14.05 1.26
C LEU A 71 -8.72 -12.73 0.82
N ALA A 72 -8.09 -12.02 -0.12
CA ALA A 72 -8.64 -10.76 -0.64
C ALA A 72 -9.92 -10.96 -1.44
N TRP A 73 -10.07 -12.07 -2.16
CA TRP A 73 -11.31 -12.42 -2.85
C TRP A 73 -12.49 -12.45 -1.87
N TRP A 74 -12.28 -13.05 -0.70
CA TRP A 74 -13.31 -13.17 0.33
C TRP A 74 -13.60 -11.83 1.03
N LEU A 75 -12.58 -11.00 1.26
CA LEU A 75 -12.73 -9.76 2.04
C LEU A 75 -13.13 -8.52 1.21
N LYS A 76 -12.65 -8.40 -0.04
CA LYS A 76 -12.84 -7.21 -0.90
C LYS A 76 -13.85 -7.41 -2.03
N GLY A 77 -14.20 -8.65 -2.34
CA GLY A 77 -15.19 -9.00 -3.34
C GLY A 77 -14.68 -8.93 -4.78
N ARG A 78 -15.57 -9.30 -5.72
CA ARG A 78 -15.23 -9.62 -7.12
C ARG A 78 -14.65 -8.45 -7.92
N ARG A 79 -15.04 -7.20 -7.62
CA ARG A 79 -14.58 -6.02 -8.39
C ARG A 79 -13.10 -5.71 -8.14
N PHE A 80 -12.67 -5.75 -6.88
CA PHE A 80 -11.26 -5.58 -6.52
C PHE A 80 -10.43 -6.66 -7.20
N MET A 81 -10.88 -7.91 -7.12
CA MET A 81 -10.22 -9.05 -7.74
C MET A 81 -10.05 -8.92 -9.25
N LEU A 82 -11.07 -8.43 -9.96
CA LEU A 82 -10.96 -8.21 -11.40
C LEU A 82 -9.90 -7.15 -11.73
N PHE A 83 -9.87 -6.05 -10.98
CA PHE A 83 -8.87 -4.99 -11.17
C PHE A 83 -7.46 -5.43 -10.77
N THR A 84 -7.32 -6.24 -9.74
CA THR A 84 -6.06 -6.88 -9.36
C THR A 84 -5.58 -7.85 -10.42
N LEU A 85 -6.45 -8.68 -10.98
CA LEU A 85 -6.07 -9.59 -12.06
C LEU A 85 -5.63 -8.81 -13.31
N ILE A 86 -6.36 -7.75 -13.68
CA ILE A 86 -5.96 -6.87 -14.78
C ILE A 86 -4.61 -6.22 -14.48
N GLY A 87 -4.41 -5.71 -13.25
CA GLY A 87 -3.16 -5.10 -12.81
C GLY A 87 -1.99 -6.08 -12.91
N ALA A 88 -2.09 -7.24 -12.27
CA ALA A 88 -1.05 -8.27 -12.28
C ALA A 88 -0.70 -8.75 -13.70
N LEU A 89 -1.70 -9.03 -14.54
CA LEU A 89 -1.46 -9.44 -15.93
C LEU A 89 -0.82 -8.33 -16.76
N SER A 90 -1.25 -7.08 -16.57
CA SER A 90 -0.70 -5.95 -17.31
C SER A 90 0.71 -5.61 -16.87
N PHE A 91 0.99 -5.67 -15.57
CA PHE A 91 2.35 -5.54 -15.03
C PHE A 91 3.26 -6.63 -15.61
N SER A 92 2.85 -7.90 -15.56
CA SER A 92 3.64 -9.01 -16.10
C SER A 92 3.88 -8.87 -17.61
N LEU A 93 2.86 -8.45 -18.38
CA LEU A 93 2.99 -8.16 -19.80
C LEU A 93 3.99 -7.03 -20.07
N PHE A 94 3.84 -5.87 -19.42
CA PHE A 94 4.73 -4.73 -19.62
C PHE A 94 6.16 -5.02 -19.16
N TYR A 95 6.32 -5.73 -18.05
CA TYR A 95 7.62 -6.19 -17.57
C TYR A 95 8.29 -7.09 -18.61
N SER A 96 7.58 -8.09 -19.13
CA SER A 96 8.11 -9.00 -20.15
C SER A 96 8.43 -8.27 -21.47
N LEU A 97 7.62 -7.28 -21.85
CA LEU A 97 7.90 -6.42 -23.00
C LEU A 97 9.20 -5.61 -22.79
N PHE A 98 9.40 -5.03 -21.61
CA PHE A 98 10.65 -4.33 -21.31
C PHE A 98 11.85 -5.28 -21.26
N GLU A 99 11.69 -6.47 -20.71
CA GLU A 99 12.71 -7.51 -20.67
C GLU A 99 13.18 -7.94 -22.07
N GLN A 100 12.25 -8.15 -23.00
CA GLN A 100 12.57 -8.68 -24.32
C GLN A 100 12.89 -7.60 -25.36
N LEU A 101 12.25 -6.43 -25.29
CA LEU A 101 12.30 -5.41 -26.35
C LEU A 101 13.14 -4.20 -25.98
N SER A 102 13.50 -4.00 -24.71
CA SER A 102 14.25 -2.81 -24.34
C SER A 102 15.75 -2.96 -24.63
N LEU A 103 16.21 -2.22 -25.63
CA LEU A 103 17.64 -1.89 -25.80
C LEU A 103 18.09 -0.73 -24.90
N PHE A 104 17.16 -0.12 -24.15
CA PHE A 104 17.44 1.00 -23.26
C PHE A 104 18.05 0.49 -21.95
N VAL A 105 19.28 0.91 -21.67
CA VAL A 105 20.01 0.60 -20.44
C VAL A 105 20.15 1.88 -19.63
N VAL A 106 19.59 1.90 -18.42
CA VAL A 106 19.78 2.97 -17.45
C VAL A 106 20.84 2.52 -16.46
N ASP A 107 22.10 2.79 -16.83
CA ASP A 107 23.24 2.48 -15.96
C ASP A 107 23.43 3.59 -14.90
N LEU A 108 23.04 3.27 -13.68
CA LEU A 108 23.28 4.03 -12.46
C LEU A 108 24.21 3.27 -11.50
N HIS A 109 25.02 2.30 -11.96
CA HIS A 109 25.95 1.56 -11.09
C HIS A 109 26.93 2.48 -10.35
N GLY A 110 27.30 3.62 -10.94
CA GLY A 110 28.13 4.64 -10.29
C GLY A 110 27.41 5.45 -9.19
N ASN A 111 26.07 5.42 -9.15
CA ASN A 111 25.26 6.20 -8.22
C ASN A 111 23.99 5.44 -7.77
N LEU A 112 24.19 4.40 -6.97
CA LEU A 112 23.08 3.61 -6.40
C LEU A 112 22.09 4.46 -5.58
N LEU A 113 22.51 5.61 -5.04
CA LEU A 113 21.61 6.53 -4.36
C LEU A 113 20.56 7.08 -5.31
N ALA A 114 20.98 7.57 -6.48
CA ALA A 114 20.05 8.05 -7.51
C ALA A 114 19.13 6.93 -7.98
N ALA A 115 19.66 5.71 -8.16
CA ALA A 115 18.87 4.55 -8.54
C ALA A 115 17.81 4.22 -7.48
N ALA A 116 18.17 4.22 -6.19
CA ALA A 116 17.25 3.97 -5.08
C ALA A 116 16.15 5.02 -4.98
N VAL A 117 16.49 6.31 -5.16
CA VAL A 117 15.50 7.40 -5.14
C VAL A 117 14.54 7.28 -6.32
N LEU A 118 15.05 7.07 -7.54
CA LEU A 118 14.22 6.91 -8.73
C LEU A 118 13.32 5.68 -8.63
N SER A 119 13.87 4.55 -8.17
CA SER A 119 13.13 3.33 -7.89
C SER A 119 11.98 3.60 -6.91
N GLY A 120 12.29 4.18 -5.75
CA GLY A 120 11.27 4.47 -4.74
C GLY A 120 10.17 5.40 -5.24
N LEU A 121 10.53 6.44 -5.99
CA LEU A 121 9.56 7.38 -6.56
C LEU A 121 8.65 6.70 -7.60
N LEU A 122 9.22 6.01 -8.58
CA LEU A 122 8.46 5.40 -9.67
C LEU A 122 7.65 4.20 -9.20
N THR A 123 8.24 3.32 -8.39
CA THR A 123 7.55 2.18 -7.76
C THR A 123 6.40 2.67 -6.90
N GLY A 124 6.65 3.67 -6.05
CA GLY A 124 5.61 4.19 -5.18
C GLY A 124 4.48 4.91 -5.93
N LEU A 125 4.79 5.60 -7.03
CA LEU A 125 3.78 6.21 -7.91
C LEU A 125 2.97 5.13 -8.64
N GLY A 126 3.64 4.16 -9.27
CA GLY A 126 3.00 3.07 -10.01
C GLY A 126 2.06 2.25 -9.14
N ALA A 127 2.58 1.69 -8.05
CA ALA A 127 1.79 0.89 -7.11
C ALA A 127 0.70 1.73 -6.43
N GLY A 128 1.03 2.95 -6.02
CA GLY A 128 0.07 3.88 -5.41
C GLY A 128 -1.10 4.23 -6.33
N ILE A 129 -0.87 4.41 -7.63
CA ILE A 129 -1.93 4.64 -8.64
C ILE A 129 -2.82 3.39 -8.73
N VAL A 130 -2.25 2.20 -8.88
CA VAL A 130 -3.03 0.96 -9.03
C VAL A 130 -3.91 0.71 -7.79
N LEU A 131 -3.31 0.81 -6.60
CA LEU A 131 -4.00 0.65 -5.32
C LEU A 131 -5.10 1.69 -5.11
N ARG A 132 -4.88 2.93 -5.55
CA ARG A 132 -5.88 4.01 -5.48
C ARG A 132 -7.13 3.70 -6.31
N TYR A 133 -6.98 3.05 -7.46
CA TYR A 133 -8.10 2.69 -8.33
C TYR A 133 -8.76 1.35 -7.97
N GLY A 134 -8.32 0.72 -6.89
CA GLY A 134 -8.92 -0.48 -6.33
C GLY A 134 -8.46 -1.77 -7.01
N GLY A 135 -7.26 -1.77 -7.61
CA GLY A 135 -6.55 -2.99 -8.00
C GLY A 135 -5.29 -3.17 -7.16
N ALA A 136 -4.48 -4.15 -7.54
CA ALA A 136 -3.13 -4.42 -7.03
C ALA A 136 -2.32 -5.08 -8.15
N THR A 137 -0.99 -5.09 -8.02
CA THR A 137 -0.09 -5.70 -9.02
C THR A 137 0.47 -7.05 -8.59
N GLY A 138 0.63 -7.27 -7.28
CA GLY A 138 1.06 -8.54 -6.68
C GLY A 138 0.30 -8.88 -5.39
N GLY A 139 0.66 -9.99 -4.75
CA GLY A 139 0.08 -10.38 -3.46
C GLY A 139 0.58 -9.52 -2.29
N ASP A 140 1.77 -8.95 -2.38
CA ASP A 140 2.33 -8.00 -1.40
C ASP A 140 1.53 -6.68 -1.31
N ASP A 141 1.12 -6.12 -2.45
CA ASP A 141 0.21 -4.98 -2.56
C ASP A 141 -1.13 -5.28 -1.88
N VAL A 142 -1.67 -6.47 -2.15
CA VAL A 142 -2.93 -6.94 -1.58
C VAL A 142 -2.80 -7.11 -0.07
N LEU A 143 -1.72 -7.74 0.40
CA LEU A 143 -1.45 -7.95 1.82
C LEU A 143 -1.34 -6.61 2.55
N SER A 144 -0.55 -5.68 2.00
CA SER A 144 -0.36 -4.35 2.54
C SER A 144 -1.68 -3.58 2.64
N LYS A 145 -2.53 -3.71 1.61
CA LYS A 145 -3.85 -3.10 1.59
C LYS A 145 -4.79 -3.70 2.65
N LEU A 146 -4.81 -5.03 2.78
CA LEU A 146 -5.63 -5.73 3.77
C LEU A 146 -5.23 -5.36 5.20
N ILE A 147 -3.93 -5.40 5.50
CA ILE A 147 -3.42 -5.04 6.83
C ILE A 147 -3.67 -3.55 7.11
N SER A 148 -3.48 -2.66 6.14
CA SER A 148 -3.79 -1.23 6.30
C SER A 148 -5.26 -1.00 6.63
N ASP A 149 -6.17 -1.70 5.93
CA ASP A 149 -7.61 -1.56 6.16
C ASP A 149 -8.07 -2.17 7.49
N TRP A 150 -7.37 -3.19 8.00
CA TRP A 150 -7.66 -3.81 9.29
C TRP A 150 -7.06 -3.05 10.48
N SER A 151 -5.79 -2.63 10.38
CA SER A 151 -5.05 -1.94 11.46
C SER A 151 -5.32 -0.44 11.54
N GLY A 152 -5.84 0.17 10.47
CA GLY A 152 -5.98 1.63 10.34
C GLY A 152 -4.66 2.36 10.08
N TRP A 153 -3.55 1.64 9.91
CA TRP A 153 -2.26 2.23 9.58
C TRP A 153 -2.23 2.74 8.13
N LYS A 154 -1.41 3.75 7.88
CA LYS A 154 -1.15 4.24 6.52
C LYS A 154 -0.56 3.10 5.68
N ILE A 155 -1.11 2.87 4.49
CA ILE A 155 -0.73 1.73 3.64
C ILE A 155 0.76 1.67 3.33
N GLY A 156 1.42 2.80 3.09
CA GLY A 156 2.86 2.80 2.84
C GLY A 156 3.71 2.53 4.07
N ASN A 157 3.20 2.77 5.28
CA ASN A 157 3.89 2.33 6.50
C ASN A 157 3.79 0.80 6.65
N VAL A 158 2.64 0.22 6.29
CA VAL A 158 2.45 -1.23 6.28
C VAL A 158 3.37 -1.87 5.24
N PHE A 159 3.39 -1.32 4.02
CA PHE A 159 4.28 -1.74 2.94
C PHE A 159 5.76 -1.69 3.35
N PHE A 160 6.20 -0.58 3.94
CA PHE A 160 7.58 -0.47 4.44
C PHE A 160 7.85 -1.46 5.57
N ALA A 161 6.91 -1.69 6.49
CA ALA A 161 7.10 -2.62 7.59
C ALA A 161 7.17 -4.09 7.13
N SER A 162 6.32 -4.51 6.18
CA SER A 162 6.40 -5.85 5.59
C SER A 162 7.72 -6.06 4.90
N ASP A 163 8.16 -5.09 4.10
CA ASP A 163 9.39 -5.19 3.34
C ASP A 163 10.63 -5.11 4.23
N ALA A 164 10.60 -4.29 5.28
CA ALA A 164 11.69 -4.21 6.24
C ALA A 164 11.95 -5.56 6.92
N ILE A 165 10.90 -6.31 7.27
CA ILE A 165 11.05 -7.66 7.84
C ILE A 165 11.75 -8.58 6.84
N VAL A 166 11.33 -8.56 5.57
CA VAL A 166 11.95 -9.38 4.52
C VAL A 166 13.41 -8.98 4.30
N LEU A 167 13.69 -7.69 4.18
CA LEU A 167 15.03 -7.16 3.92
C LEU A 167 16.01 -7.44 5.06
N LEU A 168 15.54 -7.43 6.32
CA LEU A 168 16.35 -7.84 7.46
C LEU A 168 16.79 -9.31 7.37
N ILE A 169 15.93 -10.18 6.83
CA ILE A 169 16.27 -11.59 6.62
C ILE A 169 17.19 -11.74 5.40
N CYS A 170 16.94 -10.99 4.33
CA CYS A 170 17.80 -10.94 3.14
C CYS A 170 19.22 -10.47 3.44
N LEU A 171 19.44 -9.68 4.49
CA LEU A 171 20.76 -9.18 4.86
C LEU A 171 21.77 -10.28 5.20
N PHE A 172 21.30 -11.48 5.58
CA PHE A 172 22.16 -12.64 5.81
C PHE A 172 22.67 -13.29 4.52
N TYR A 173 22.03 -13.02 3.37
CA TYR A 173 22.30 -13.67 2.09
C TYR A 173 22.77 -12.70 0.99
N LEU A 174 22.43 -11.41 1.08
CA LEU A 174 22.73 -10.40 0.07
C LEU A 174 23.80 -9.39 0.54
N PRO A 175 24.48 -8.71 -0.40
CA PRO A 175 25.47 -7.68 -0.08
C PRO A 175 24.84 -6.50 0.68
N LEU A 176 25.43 -6.14 1.83
CA LEU A 176 24.97 -5.04 2.69
C LEU A 176 24.74 -3.73 1.93
N LYS A 177 25.62 -3.40 0.98
CA LYS A 177 25.55 -2.16 0.19
C LYS A 177 24.23 -2.08 -0.58
N GLU A 178 23.88 -3.10 -1.35
CA GLU A 178 22.66 -3.14 -2.16
C GLU A 178 21.41 -3.14 -1.27
N THR A 179 21.41 -3.93 -0.20
CA THR A 179 20.29 -4.01 0.74
C THR A 179 19.99 -2.65 1.39
N MET A 180 21.01 -1.87 1.78
CA MET A 180 20.80 -0.54 2.35
C MET A 180 20.14 0.43 1.36
N TYR A 181 20.53 0.39 0.09
CA TYR A 181 19.91 1.20 -0.95
C TYR A 181 18.47 0.72 -1.26
N THR A 182 18.20 -0.58 -1.21
CA THR A 182 16.84 -1.11 -1.31
C THR A 182 15.96 -0.65 -0.14
N VAL A 183 16.46 -0.66 1.10
CA VAL A 183 15.71 -0.14 2.27
C VAL A 183 15.33 1.33 2.05
N LEU A 184 16.24 2.14 1.50
CA LEU A 184 15.96 3.53 1.15
C LEU A 184 14.88 3.63 0.06
N ALA A 185 14.99 2.83 -1.02
CA ALA A 185 14.02 2.81 -2.10
C ALA A 185 12.61 2.45 -1.61
N VAL A 186 12.49 1.40 -0.79
CA VAL A 186 11.21 0.95 -0.20
C VAL A 186 10.65 1.99 0.75
N TRP A 187 11.48 2.66 1.56
CA TRP A 187 11.03 3.74 2.44
C TRP A 187 10.43 4.90 1.64
N ILE A 188 11.10 5.32 0.56
CA ILE A 188 10.59 6.34 -0.35
C ILE A 188 9.30 5.86 -1.01
N ALA A 189 9.26 4.63 -1.52
CA ALA A 189 8.06 4.04 -2.12
C ALA A 189 6.87 4.08 -1.17
N GLY A 190 7.04 3.66 0.09
CA GLY A 190 5.98 3.73 1.11
C GLY A 190 5.45 5.16 1.32
N LYS A 191 6.33 6.17 1.37
CA LYS A 191 5.90 7.58 1.46
C LYS A 191 5.10 8.01 0.24
N VAL A 192 5.57 7.65 -0.95
CA VAL A 192 4.95 8.02 -2.23
C VAL A 192 3.62 7.28 -2.44
N ILE A 193 3.51 6.00 -2.07
CA ILE A 193 2.26 5.24 -2.09
C ILE A 193 1.23 5.93 -1.21
N THR A 194 1.62 6.24 0.04
CA THR A 194 0.74 6.93 1.00
C THR A 194 0.31 8.28 0.45
N TRP A 195 1.23 9.06 -0.12
CA TRP A 195 0.93 10.34 -0.74
C TRP A 195 -0.04 10.17 -1.91
N THR A 196 0.22 9.24 -2.83
CA THR A 196 -0.61 8.98 -4.01
C THR A 196 -2.02 8.56 -3.62
N MET A 197 -2.18 7.75 -2.58
CA MET A 197 -3.49 7.32 -2.08
C MET A 197 -4.22 8.40 -1.27
N THR A 198 -3.50 9.22 -0.52
CA THR A 198 -4.10 10.28 0.32
C THR A 198 -4.42 11.54 -0.49
N THR A 199 -3.68 11.79 -1.58
CA THR A 199 -3.82 13.01 -2.37
C THR A 199 -5.23 13.13 -2.92
N SER A 200 -5.94 14.15 -2.44
CA SER A 200 -7.35 14.42 -2.72
C SER A 200 -7.58 15.04 -4.09
N TRP A 201 -6.99 14.49 -5.16
CA TRP A 201 -7.52 14.75 -6.51
C TRP A 201 -8.94 14.19 -6.57
N GLN A 202 -9.92 15.05 -6.82
CA GLN A 202 -11.36 14.78 -6.75
C GLN A 202 -11.83 13.58 -7.58
N ILE A 203 -11.66 12.36 -7.08
CA ILE A 203 -12.39 11.19 -7.58
C ILE A 203 -12.85 10.38 -6.37
N ARG A 204 -13.83 10.96 -5.66
CA ARG A 204 -14.65 10.26 -4.68
C ARG A 204 -15.60 9.31 -5.43
N TYR A 205 -15.08 8.20 -5.94
CA TYR A 205 -15.90 7.01 -6.24
C TYR A 205 -15.56 5.87 -5.29
N VAL A 206 -15.46 6.19 -3.99
CA VAL A 206 -15.59 5.18 -2.95
C VAL A 206 -17.08 5.02 -2.75
N LEU A 207 -17.64 3.96 -3.35
CA LEU A 207 -18.97 3.49 -3.01
C LEU A 207 -19.04 3.32 -1.48
N PRO A 208 -20.20 3.60 -0.86
CA PRO A 208 -20.39 3.35 0.55
C PRO A 208 -20.17 1.85 0.78
N ILE A 209 -19.02 1.53 1.38
CA ILE A 209 -18.91 0.31 2.17
C ILE A 209 -20.04 0.46 3.19
N LYS A 210 -21.03 -0.44 3.17
CA LYS A 210 -22.04 -0.51 4.24
C LYS A 210 -21.24 -0.62 5.54
N ARG A 211 -21.06 0.52 6.21
CA ARG A 211 -20.56 0.59 7.56
C ARG A 211 -21.64 -0.13 8.34
N THR A 212 -21.40 -1.38 8.74
CA THR A 212 -22.23 -2.05 9.73
C THR A 212 -22.08 -1.25 11.01
N SER A 213 -22.95 -0.25 11.13
CA SER A 213 -23.15 0.56 12.31
C SER A 213 -23.86 -0.32 13.34
N THR A 214 -23.10 -1.12 14.07
CA THR A 214 -23.68 -1.87 15.19
C THR A 214 -22.86 -1.87 16.47
N LEU A 215 -21.82 -1.03 16.60
CA LEU A 215 -21.09 -0.90 17.87
C LEU A 215 -20.86 0.53 18.39
N ALA A 216 -21.41 1.57 17.73
CA ALA A 216 -21.21 2.96 18.14
C ALA A 216 -22.37 3.59 18.93
N VAL A 217 -23.45 2.86 19.24
CA VAL A 217 -24.62 3.42 19.95
C VAL A 217 -24.62 3.13 21.46
N SER A 218 -23.76 2.26 21.97
CA SER A 218 -23.84 1.84 23.39
C SER A 218 -22.93 2.60 24.36
N VAL A 219 -21.96 3.41 23.90
CA VAL A 219 -20.97 4.04 24.81
C VAL A 219 -21.18 5.55 24.99
N SER A 220 -21.93 6.23 24.10
CA SER A 220 -22.09 7.69 24.17
C SER A 220 -23.16 8.19 25.17
N LYS A 221 -23.93 7.30 25.82
CA LYS A 221 -24.93 7.72 26.84
C LYS A 221 -24.41 7.74 28.28
N ALA A 222 -23.16 7.35 28.54
CA ALA A 222 -22.62 7.23 29.89
C ALA A 222 -21.68 8.38 30.32
N ALA A 223 -21.32 9.32 29.45
CA ALA A 223 -20.21 10.25 29.75
C ALA A 223 -20.45 11.69 29.29
N VAL A 224 -21.56 12.33 29.67
CA VAL A 224 -21.64 13.79 29.80
C VAL A 224 -22.64 14.15 30.91
N LYS A 225 -22.16 14.27 32.16
CA LYS A 225 -22.84 15.05 33.21
C LYS A 225 -22.35 16.49 33.07
N PRO A 226 -23.22 17.50 32.87
CA PRO A 226 -22.77 18.88 32.76
C PRO A 226 -22.35 19.40 34.15
N ILE A 227 -21.15 19.96 34.23
CA ILE A 227 -20.67 20.73 35.38
C ILE A 227 -21.43 22.06 35.35
N ALA A 228 -22.45 22.16 36.21
CA ALA A 228 -23.17 23.39 36.45
C ALA A 228 -22.31 24.31 37.33
N SER A 229 -22.24 25.57 36.91
CA SER A 229 -21.70 26.72 37.63
C SER A 229 -22.35 26.89 39.01
N THR A 230 -21.56 27.29 40.00
CA THR A 230 -21.99 27.85 41.31
C THR A 230 -21.43 29.29 41.35
N PRO A 231 -22.03 30.29 42.04
CA PRO A 231 -22.89 30.17 43.23
C PRO A 231 -24.14 31.08 43.29
N GLN A 232 -25.16 30.66 44.03
CA GLN A 232 -26.21 31.54 44.55
C GLN A 232 -26.36 31.36 46.07
N SER A 233 -26.22 32.50 46.77
CA SER A 233 -26.82 32.87 48.06
C SER A 233 -26.72 31.91 49.26
N LEU A 234 -25.73 32.15 50.12
CA LEU A 234 -25.85 31.92 51.56
C LEU A 234 -26.30 33.23 52.22
N GLN A 235 -27.62 33.39 52.40
CA GLN A 235 -28.13 34.29 53.42
C GLN A 235 -28.04 33.58 54.77
N ILE A 236 -27.08 34.01 55.60
CA ILE A 236 -27.09 33.68 57.03
C ILE A 236 -27.66 34.89 57.74
N ASN A 237 -28.96 34.82 58.03
CA ASN A 237 -29.60 35.65 59.04
C ASN A 237 -29.77 34.78 60.29
N ASN A 238 -28.93 35.01 61.31
CA ASN A 238 -29.30 34.60 62.66
C ASN A 238 -28.95 35.71 63.66
N LYS A 239 -30.03 36.26 64.21
CA LYS A 239 -30.09 37.17 65.34
C LYS A 239 -29.64 36.43 66.61
N SER A 240 -29.04 37.18 67.55
CA SER A 240 -28.71 36.80 68.94
C SER A 240 -27.36 36.08 69.06
N ILE A 241 -26.39 36.59 69.83
CA ILE A 241 -26.45 36.72 71.30
C ILE A 241 -25.59 37.91 71.77
N LYS A 242 -26.17 38.73 72.66
CA LYS A 242 -25.50 39.61 73.62
C LYS A 242 -24.86 38.75 74.72
N VAL A 243 -23.62 39.01 75.09
CA VAL A 243 -23.08 39.33 76.45
C VAL A 243 -21.56 39.35 76.33
#